data_AF-A0A4R4S4R9-F1
#
_entry.id   AF-A0A4R4S4R9-F1
#
_cell.length_a   1.000
_cell.length_b   1.000
_cell.length_c   1.000
_cell.angle_alpha   90.00
_cell.angle_beta   90.00
_cell.angle_gamma   90.00
#
_symmetry.space_group_name_H-M   'P 1'
#
loop_
_entity.id
_entity.type
_entity.pdbx_description
1 polymer ?
#
loop_
_entity_poly.entity_id
_entity_poly.type
_entity_poly.pdbx_seq_one_letter_code
_entity_poly.pdbx_strand_id
1 'polypeptide(L)'
;MLAGLVAVLAGLIAVLATATPAAAHGGEAPDGTDYRAEVTGIAPARPGLTVRVVEAGARLELVNSTGRPIEVIGYTGEPYLRIGPDGVYENSRSPATYLNRTLAGDTALPAEADPAAAPDWRRVGDGPAARWHDRRTRWQEPTPPAPVRADPTHEQRVRDWVVPLRDGAEPVEVRGTLDWVPPPDAYPWWVAATLGFLLVGSAGLLAAGTQLGARALAGVGAA
;
A
#
# COMPACT_ATOMS: atom_id res chain seq x y z
N MET A 1 45.63 17.28 4.41
CA MET A 1 44.48 16.54 4.99
C MET A 1 43.19 17.35 4.96
N LEU A 2 43.15 18.58 5.50
CA LEU A 2 41.91 19.38 5.57
C LEU A 2 41.25 19.64 4.19
N ALA A 3 42.02 20.00 3.17
CA ALA A 3 41.49 20.32 1.84
C ALA A 3 40.86 19.12 1.12
N GLY A 4 41.41 17.91 1.31
CA GLY A 4 40.84 16.67 0.73
C GLY A 4 39.54 16.26 1.42
N LEU A 5 39.43 16.47 2.74
CA LEU A 5 38.21 16.23 3.50
C LEU A 5 37.08 17.18 3.06
N VAL A 6 37.39 18.46 2.82
CA VAL A 6 36.43 19.46 2.35
C VAL A 6 35.92 19.14 0.95
N ALA A 7 36.79 18.70 0.04
CA ALA A 7 36.39 18.31 -1.32
C ALA A 7 35.47 17.07 -1.34
N VAL A 8 35.76 16.08 -0.48
CA VAL A 8 34.92 14.88 -0.32
C VAL A 8 33.55 15.23 0.26
N LEU A 9 33.50 16.07 1.30
CA LEU A 9 32.23 16.56 1.87
C LEU A 9 31.42 17.37 0.87
N ALA A 10 32.05 18.26 0.10
CA ALA A 10 31.37 19.04 -0.95
C ALA A 10 30.81 18.14 -2.06
N GLY A 11 31.56 17.11 -2.47
CA GLY A 11 31.08 16.09 -3.41
C GLY A 11 29.89 15.29 -2.88
N LEU A 12 29.93 14.89 -1.60
CA LEU A 12 28.81 14.20 -0.93
C LEU A 12 27.56 15.07 -0.92
N ILE A 13 27.69 16.35 -0.52
CA ILE A 13 26.59 17.31 -0.48
C ILE A 13 26.03 17.52 -1.89
N ALA A 14 26.87 17.64 -2.92
CA ALA A 14 26.42 17.81 -4.29
C ALA A 14 25.63 16.59 -4.79
N VAL A 15 26.11 15.36 -4.53
CA VAL A 15 25.42 14.12 -4.91
C VAL A 15 24.08 13.99 -4.17
N LEU A 16 24.05 14.25 -2.87
CA LEU A 16 22.81 14.21 -2.07
C LEU A 16 21.82 15.32 -2.46
N ALA A 17 22.31 16.51 -2.84
CA ALA A 17 21.45 17.61 -3.29
C ALA A 17 20.82 17.35 -4.67
N THR A 18 21.44 16.51 -5.50
CA THR A 18 20.89 16.08 -6.80
C THR A 18 20.17 14.74 -6.75
N ALA A 19 20.16 14.06 -5.60
CA ALA A 19 19.43 12.83 -5.41
C ALA A 19 17.93 13.15 -5.38
N THR A 20 17.29 13.14 -6.55
CA THR A 20 15.83 13.10 -6.63
C THR A 20 15.35 11.82 -5.95
N PRO A 21 14.21 11.82 -5.25
CA PRO A 21 13.57 10.58 -4.83
C PRO A 21 13.58 9.62 -6.01
N ALA A 22 14.12 8.42 -5.84
CA ALA A 22 14.02 7.41 -6.88
C ALA A 22 12.53 7.27 -7.20
N ALA A 23 12.13 7.65 -8.41
CA ALA A 23 10.76 7.56 -8.86
C ALA A 23 10.39 6.08 -9.07
N ALA A 24 10.35 5.30 -7.98
CA ALA A 24 9.71 4.01 -7.93
C ALA A 24 8.19 4.26 -7.85
N HIS A 25 7.62 4.85 -8.92
CA HIS A 25 6.18 5.01 -9.05
C HIS A 25 5.56 3.64 -9.37
N GLY A 26 5.02 2.99 -8.35
CA GLY A 26 4.24 1.76 -8.49
C GLY A 26 2.75 2.02 -8.69
N GLY A 27 2.33 2.79 -9.70
CA GLY A 27 0.90 2.99 -9.99
C GLY A 27 0.06 3.54 -8.81
N GLU A 28 -1.26 3.32 -8.82
CA GLU A 28 -2.19 3.66 -7.71
C GLU A 28 -1.94 2.88 -6.40
N ALA A 29 -0.81 2.17 -6.26
CA ALA A 29 -0.47 1.56 -4.99
C ALA A 29 -0.19 2.68 -3.97
N PRO A 30 -0.74 2.60 -2.74
CA PRO A 30 -0.45 3.56 -1.71
C PRO A 30 1.06 3.64 -1.45
N ASP A 31 1.52 4.80 -0.96
CA ASP A 31 2.79 4.87 -0.23
C ASP A 31 2.83 3.70 0.77
N GLY A 32 3.98 3.02 0.85
CA GLY A 32 4.11 1.86 1.72
C GLY A 32 3.59 2.18 3.12
N THR A 33 2.54 1.47 3.55
CA THR A 33 1.97 1.68 4.88
C THR A 33 2.67 0.77 5.88
N ASP A 34 2.89 1.25 7.10
CA ASP A 34 3.35 0.45 8.25
C ASP A 34 2.23 -0.49 8.78
N TYR A 35 1.27 -0.84 7.94
CA TYR A 35 0.15 -1.72 8.26
C TYR A 35 0.06 -2.84 7.25
N ARG A 36 -0.15 -4.06 7.75
CA ARG A 36 -0.38 -5.25 6.93
C ARG A 36 -1.77 -5.77 7.18
N ALA A 37 -2.57 -5.83 6.12
CA ALA A 37 -3.87 -6.47 6.12
C ALA A 37 -3.75 -7.91 5.59
N GLU A 38 -4.40 -8.86 6.26
CA GLU A 38 -4.40 -10.26 5.84
C GLU A 38 -5.81 -10.86 5.95
N VAL A 39 -6.21 -11.68 4.97
CA VAL A 39 -7.43 -12.48 5.05
C VAL A 39 -7.10 -13.77 5.80
N THR A 40 -7.80 -14.02 6.91
CA THR A 40 -7.59 -15.25 7.71
C THR A 40 -8.59 -16.35 7.37
N GLY A 41 -9.73 -16.02 6.76
CA GLY A 41 -10.66 -17.03 6.25
C GLY A 41 -12.04 -16.51 5.86
N ILE A 42 -12.88 -17.45 5.45
CA ILE A 42 -14.29 -17.23 5.11
C ILE A 42 -15.15 -18.12 6.01
N ALA A 43 -16.12 -17.55 6.70
CA ALA A 43 -16.95 -18.24 7.69
C ALA A 43 -18.45 -18.01 7.46
N PRO A 44 -19.27 -19.06 7.34
CA PRO A 44 -18.87 -20.46 7.10
C PRO A 44 -18.09 -20.60 5.79
N ALA A 45 -17.30 -21.67 5.66
CA ALA A 45 -16.53 -21.92 4.44
C ALA A 45 -17.45 -22.02 3.22
N ARG A 46 -17.03 -21.41 2.11
CA ARG A 46 -17.75 -21.41 0.83
C ARG A 46 -16.85 -21.95 -0.28
N PRO A 47 -16.99 -23.22 -0.67
CA PRO A 47 -16.23 -23.79 -1.79
C PRO A 47 -16.45 -22.97 -3.06
N GLY A 48 -15.37 -22.63 -3.77
CA GLY A 48 -15.42 -21.77 -4.95
C GLY A 48 -15.40 -20.27 -4.65
N LEU A 49 -15.33 -19.86 -3.39
CA LEU A 49 -15.11 -18.46 -3.01
C LEU A 49 -13.69 -18.29 -2.46
N THR A 50 -12.92 -17.37 -3.05
CA THR A 50 -11.61 -16.98 -2.52
C THR A 50 -11.55 -15.48 -2.35
N VAL A 51 -10.91 -15.04 -1.26
CA VAL A 51 -10.68 -13.63 -0.97
C VAL A 51 -9.25 -13.46 -0.50
N ARG A 52 -8.56 -12.45 -1.02
CA ARG A 52 -7.19 -12.10 -0.64
C ARG A 52 -6.99 -10.59 -0.65
N VAL A 53 -6.00 -10.14 0.12
CA VAL A 53 -5.49 -8.76 0.03
C VAL A 53 -4.53 -8.67 -1.16
N VAL A 54 -4.66 -7.62 -1.97
CA VAL A 54 -3.86 -7.38 -3.18
C VAL A 54 -3.33 -5.94 -3.19
N GLU A 55 -2.47 -5.63 -4.18
CA GLU A 55 -1.96 -4.27 -4.42
C GLU A 55 -1.36 -3.65 -3.15
N ALA A 56 -0.45 -4.41 -2.50
CA ALA A 56 0.26 -4.00 -1.28
C ALA A 56 -0.67 -3.58 -0.11
N GLY A 57 -1.87 -4.15 -0.01
CA GLY A 57 -2.83 -3.80 1.05
C GLY A 57 -3.94 -2.85 0.61
N ALA A 58 -3.88 -2.33 -0.61
CA ALA A 58 -4.82 -1.32 -1.08
C ALA A 58 -6.23 -1.87 -1.32
N ARG A 59 -6.33 -3.11 -1.79
CA ARG A 59 -7.61 -3.71 -2.23
C ARG A 59 -7.81 -5.11 -1.70
N LEU A 60 -9.08 -5.48 -1.55
CA LEU A 60 -9.49 -6.88 -1.53
C LEU A 60 -9.74 -7.34 -2.97
N GLU A 61 -9.37 -8.58 -3.27
CA GLU A 61 -9.83 -9.29 -4.46
C GLU A 61 -10.69 -10.47 -4.01
N LEU A 62 -11.91 -10.55 -4.54
CA LEU A 62 -12.79 -11.71 -4.38
C LEU A 62 -12.98 -12.36 -5.74
N VAL A 63 -12.76 -13.67 -5.81
CA VAL A 63 -13.05 -14.50 -6.99
C VAL A 63 -14.12 -15.51 -6.63
N ASN A 64 -15.21 -15.52 -7.41
CA ASN A 64 -16.40 -16.32 -7.18
C ASN A 64 -16.64 -17.35 -8.29
N SER A 65 -16.28 -18.61 -8.04
CA SER A 65 -16.60 -19.77 -8.89
C SER A 65 -17.72 -20.66 -8.34
N THR A 66 -18.55 -20.15 -7.42
CA THR A 66 -19.67 -20.91 -6.82
C THR A 66 -20.82 -21.21 -7.79
N GLY A 67 -20.86 -20.54 -8.95
CA GLY A 67 -21.94 -20.65 -9.94
C GLY A 67 -23.18 -19.81 -9.61
N ARG A 68 -23.17 -19.04 -8.52
CA ARG A 68 -24.25 -18.13 -8.12
C ARG A 68 -23.71 -16.78 -7.65
N PRO A 69 -24.50 -15.69 -7.69
CA PRO A 69 -24.04 -14.39 -7.24
C PRO A 69 -23.79 -14.35 -5.73
N ILE A 70 -22.66 -13.76 -5.34
CA ILE A 70 -22.30 -13.41 -3.96
C ILE A 70 -22.36 -11.89 -3.83
N GLU A 71 -23.05 -11.41 -2.81
CA GLU A 71 -23.11 -9.98 -2.51
C GLU A 71 -22.08 -9.61 -1.45
N VAL A 72 -21.33 -8.53 -1.68
CA VAL A 72 -20.55 -7.84 -0.64
C VAL A 72 -21.46 -6.82 0.01
N ILE A 73 -21.52 -6.83 1.34
CA ILE A 73 -22.37 -5.92 2.10
C ILE A 73 -21.58 -4.66 2.48
N GLY A 74 -22.20 -3.50 2.32
CA GLY A 74 -21.66 -2.18 2.58
C GLY A 74 -21.60 -1.82 4.07
N TYR A 75 -21.34 -0.55 4.35
CA TYR A 75 -21.03 -0.10 5.72
C TYR A 75 -22.26 0.06 6.61
N THR A 76 -23.45 0.12 6.01
CA THR A 76 -24.73 0.31 6.70
C THR A 76 -25.63 -0.93 6.56
N GLY A 77 -25.08 -2.06 6.09
CA GLY A 77 -25.80 -3.32 5.90
C GLY A 77 -26.48 -3.48 4.53
N GLU A 78 -26.28 -2.51 3.63
CA GLU A 78 -26.84 -2.48 2.28
C GLU A 78 -26.02 -3.35 1.31
N PRO A 79 -26.62 -3.94 0.26
CA PRO A 79 -25.84 -4.58 -0.81
C PRO A 79 -24.94 -3.56 -1.51
N TYR A 80 -23.64 -3.86 -1.64
CA TYR A 80 -22.66 -2.99 -2.28
C TYR A 80 -22.20 -3.54 -3.62
N LEU A 81 -21.57 -4.72 -3.64
CA LEU A 81 -21.17 -5.41 -4.87
C LEU A 81 -21.98 -6.68 -5.02
N ARG A 82 -22.24 -7.10 -6.26
CA ARG A 82 -22.76 -8.41 -6.60
C ARG A 82 -21.86 -9.05 -7.65
N ILE A 83 -21.26 -10.18 -7.30
CA ILE A 83 -20.19 -10.83 -8.06
C ILE A 83 -20.66 -12.23 -8.41
N GLY A 84 -20.72 -12.58 -9.69
CA GLY A 84 -21.25 -13.88 -10.10
C GLY A 84 -20.96 -14.23 -11.56
N PRO A 85 -21.61 -15.29 -12.10
CA PRO A 85 -21.38 -15.74 -13.48
C PRO A 85 -21.74 -14.69 -14.54
N ASP A 86 -22.69 -13.80 -14.22
CA ASP A 86 -23.16 -12.75 -15.14
C ASP A 86 -22.29 -11.47 -15.11
N GLY A 87 -21.21 -11.47 -14.32
CA GLY A 87 -20.29 -10.36 -14.15
C GLY A 87 -20.32 -9.73 -12.75
N VAL A 88 -19.70 -8.55 -12.67
CA VAL A 88 -19.63 -7.74 -11.45
C VAL A 88 -20.56 -6.54 -11.58
N TYR A 89 -21.36 -6.32 -10.54
CA TYR A 89 -22.27 -5.20 -10.44
C TYR A 89 -22.00 -4.39 -9.17
N GLU A 90 -22.04 -3.07 -9.27
CA GLU A 90 -22.04 -2.15 -8.14
C GLU A 90 -23.45 -1.60 -7.90
N ASN A 91 -23.86 -1.46 -6.64
CA ASN A 91 -25.11 -0.81 -6.30
C ASN A 91 -24.88 0.69 -6.19
N SER A 92 -25.42 1.47 -7.13
CA SER A 92 -25.26 2.93 -7.11
C SER A 92 -26.01 3.64 -5.98
N ARG A 93 -26.91 2.94 -5.27
CA ARG A 93 -27.55 3.40 -4.04
C ARG A 93 -26.69 3.16 -2.78
N SER A 94 -25.68 2.29 -2.85
CA SER A 94 -24.82 2.02 -1.68
C SER A 94 -23.84 3.16 -1.44
N PRO A 95 -23.78 3.73 -0.22
CA PRO A 95 -22.70 4.65 0.17
C PRO A 95 -21.30 4.06 -0.04
N ALA A 96 -21.13 2.75 0.13
CA ALA A 96 -19.84 2.08 -0.06
C ALA A 96 -19.29 2.25 -1.49
N THR A 97 -20.15 2.35 -2.51
CA THR A 97 -19.76 2.62 -3.91
C THR A 97 -18.97 3.92 -4.07
N TYR A 98 -19.27 4.92 -3.24
CA TYR A 98 -18.60 6.21 -3.30
C TYR A 98 -17.42 6.27 -2.33
N LEU A 99 -17.61 5.78 -1.09
CA LEU A 99 -16.57 5.78 -0.06
C LEU A 99 -15.37 4.89 -0.41
N ASN A 100 -15.52 3.95 -1.34
CA ASN A 100 -14.46 3.05 -1.77
C ASN A 100 -13.77 3.47 -3.08
N ARG A 101 -14.08 4.64 -3.63
CA ARG A 101 -13.40 5.13 -4.84
C ARG A 101 -11.97 5.57 -4.58
N THR A 102 -11.71 6.11 -3.39
CA THR A 102 -10.41 6.58 -2.98
C THR A 102 -9.97 5.85 -1.71
N LEU A 103 -8.67 5.80 -1.48
CA LEU A 103 -8.13 5.27 -0.23
C LEU A 103 -8.56 6.09 0.99
N ALA A 104 -8.70 7.41 0.84
CA ALA A 104 -9.14 8.29 1.92
C ALA A 104 -10.63 8.12 2.27
N GLY A 105 -11.46 7.72 1.29
CA GLY A 105 -12.92 7.66 1.45
C GLY A 105 -13.54 9.03 1.67
N ASP A 106 -12.98 10.04 1.01
CA ASP A 106 -13.31 11.46 1.06
C ASP A 106 -14.27 11.90 -0.06
N THR A 107 -14.70 10.95 -0.89
CA THR A 107 -15.70 11.21 -1.93
C THR A 107 -17.03 11.63 -1.29
N ALA A 108 -17.52 12.81 -1.66
CA ALA A 108 -18.83 13.29 -1.25
C ALA A 108 -19.93 12.32 -1.71
N LEU A 109 -20.83 11.96 -0.79
CA LEU A 109 -21.97 11.10 -1.11
C LEU A 109 -23.00 11.90 -1.92
N PRO A 110 -23.42 11.41 -3.10
CA PRO A 110 -24.51 12.05 -3.83
C PRO A 110 -25.85 11.80 -3.13
N ALA A 111 -26.86 12.62 -3.43
CA ALA A 111 -28.18 12.52 -2.79
C ALA A 111 -28.89 11.18 -3.08
N GLU A 112 -28.55 10.55 -4.20
CA GLU A 112 -29.12 9.26 -4.60
C GLU A 112 -28.53 8.07 -3.81
N ALA A 113 -27.42 8.25 -3.08
CA ALA A 113 -26.83 7.24 -2.22
C ALA A 113 -27.69 7.07 -0.95
N ASP A 114 -28.62 6.13 -1.01
CA ASP A 114 -29.55 5.78 0.05
C ASP A 114 -29.40 4.28 0.39
N PRO A 115 -28.78 3.92 1.54
CA PRO A 115 -28.57 2.54 1.92
C PRO A 115 -29.87 1.77 2.23
N ALA A 116 -30.99 2.48 2.44
CA ALA A 116 -32.30 1.86 2.68
C ALA A 116 -33.10 1.63 1.38
N ALA A 117 -32.70 2.25 0.27
CA ALA A 117 -33.35 2.07 -1.02
C ALA A 117 -33.07 0.68 -1.61
N ALA A 118 -33.97 0.20 -2.47
CA ALA A 118 -33.72 -0.98 -3.28
C ALA A 118 -32.45 -0.77 -4.14
N PRO A 119 -31.60 -1.80 -4.30
CA PRO A 119 -30.34 -1.65 -5.02
C PRO A 119 -30.57 -1.32 -6.49
N ASP A 120 -29.80 -0.36 -7.00
CA ASP A 120 -29.74 0.00 -8.42
C ASP A 120 -28.40 -0.48 -9.00
N TRP A 121 -28.43 -1.68 -9.57
CA TRP A 121 -27.26 -2.41 -10.03
C TRP A 121 -26.74 -1.88 -11.37
N ARG A 122 -25.48 -1.44 -11.37
CA ARG A 122 -24.75 -1.11 -12.60
C ARG A 122 -23.64 -2.11 -12.82
N ARG A 123 -23.52 -2.60 -14.06
CA ARG A 123 -22.46 -3.53 -14.42
C ARG A 123 -21.13 -2.79 -14.55
N VAL A 124 -20.09 -3.31 -13.91
CA VAL A 124 -18.75 -2.68 -13.86
C VAL A 124 -17.61 -3.60 -14.31
N GLY A 125 -17.87 -4.90 -14.47
CA GLY A 125 -16.86 -5.84 -14.90
C GLY A 125 -17.42 -7.09 -15.53
N ASP A 126 -16.63 -7.67 -16.43
CA ASP A 126 -16.84 -8.98 -17.01
C ASP A 126 -16.21 -10.06 -16.12
N GLY A 127 -16.93 -11.16 -15.90
CA GLY A 127 -16.40 -12.32 -15.18
C GLY A 127 -16.58 -12.32 -13.66
N PRO A 128 -15.99 -13.32 -12.98
CA PRO A 128 -16.34 -13.69 -11.60
C PRO A 128 -15.51 -12.99 -10.51
N ALA A 129 -14.74 -11.96 -10.85
CA ALA A 129 -13.76 -11.38 -9.93
C ALA A 129 -13.95 -9.86 -9.78
N ALA A 130 -13.94 -9.38 -8.54
CA ALA A 130 -13.96 -7.96 -8.24
C ALA A 130 -12.80 -7.56 -7.35
N ARG A 131 -12.29 -6.34 -7.56
CA ARG A 131 -11.32 -5.69 -6.69
C ARG A 131 -11.88 -4.37 -6.20
N TRP A 132 -11.77 -4.10 -4.90
CA TRP A 132 -12.25 -2.85 -4.31
C TRP A 132 -11.39 -2.43 -3.12
N HIS A 133 -11.37 -1.13 -2.85
CA HIS A 133 -10.86 -0.61 -1.57
C HIS A 133 -11.89 -0.90 -0.48
N ASP A 134 -11.45 -1.33 0.69
CA ASP A 134 -12.32 -1.47 1.86
C ASP A 134 -11.69 -0.70 3.03
N ARG A 135 -12.51 0.08 3.73
CA ARG A 135 -12.06 0.88 4.88
C ARG A 135 -11.91 0.02 6.13
N ARG A 136 -12.61 -1.13 6.20
CA ARG A 136 -12.52 -2.06 7.34
C ARG A 136 -11.16 -2.74 7.41
N THR A 137 -10.45 -2.84 6.30
CA THR A 137 -9.15 -3.52 6.22
C THR A 137 -7.96 -2.58 6.42
N ARG A 138 -8.18 -1.28 6.69
CA ARG A 138 -7.11 -0.27 6.75
C ARG A 138 -7.20 0.66 7.96
N TRP A 139 -6.05 1.13 8.44
CA TRP A 139 -6.04 2.21 9.42
C TRP A 139 -6.38 3.53 8.71
N GLN A 140 -7.42 4.22 9.18
CA GLN A 140 -7.97 5.42 8.52
C GLN A 140 -7.61 6.71 9.25
N GLU A 141 -7.07 6.62 10.46
CA GLU A 141 -6.74 7.79 11.26
C GLU A 141 -5.31 8.25 10.95
N PRO A 142 -5.03 9.58 10.96
CA PRO A 142 -3.68 10.09 10.74
C PRO A 142 -2.66 9.62 11.78
N THR A 143 -3.13 9.34 12.99
CA THR A 143 -2.28 8.97 14.12
C THR A 143 -2.40 7.47 14.40
N PRO A 144 -1.28 6.73 14.56
CA PRO A 144 -1.32 5.32 14.92
C PRO A 144 -2.06 5.06 16.25
N PRO A 145 -2.61 3.85 16.48
CA PRO A 145 -3.25 3.46 17.74
C PRO A 145 -2.34 3.70 18.96
N ALA A 146 -2.94 3.92 20.14
CA ALA A 146 -2.17 4.18 21.36
C ALA A 146 -1.14 3.07 21.72
N PRO A 147 -1.46 1.76 21.60
CA PRO A 147 -0.48 0.70 21.82
C PRO A 147 0.72 0.79 20.87
N VAL A 148 0.46 1.01 19.57
CA VAL A 148 1.49 1.17 18.55
C VAL A 148 2.41 2.35 18.86
N ARG A 149 1.86 3.49 19.31
CA ARG A 149 2.70 4.64 19.68
C ARG A 149 3.54 4.39 20.93
N ALA A 150 3.05 3.57 21.85
CA ALA A 150 3.78 3.25 23.08
C ALA A 150 5.02 2.38 22.80
N ASP A 151 4.94 1.51 21.80
CA ASP A 151 6.07 0.71 21.35
C ASP A 151 5.97 0.42 19.84
N PRO A 152 6.49 1.32 18.99
CA PRO A 152 6.34 1.22 17.54
C PRO A 152 7.34 0.27 16.88
N THR A 153 8.24 -0.32 17.66
CA THR A 153 9.44 -1.01 17.17
C THR A 153 9.24 -2.51 16.90
N HIS A 154 8.10 -3.06 17.31
CA HIS A 154 7.76 -4.45 17.10
C HIS A 154 6.42 -4.59 16.35
N GLU A 155 6.32 -5.70 15.61
CA GLU A 155 5.07 -6.07 14.95
C GLU A 155 3.99 -6.37 15.99
N GLN A 156 2.79 -5.82 15.80
CA GLN A 156 1.69 -6.01 16.76
C GLN A 156 0.31 -5.92 16.11
N ARG A 157 -0.65 -6.68 16.65
CA ARG A 157 -2.04 -6.67 16.21
C ARG A 157 -2.69 -5.32 16.52
N VAL A 158 -3.27 -4.69 15.50
CA VAL A 158 -4.09 -3.48 15.64
C VAL A 158 -5.55 -3.84 15.85
N ARG A 159 -6.10 -4.67 14.97
CA ARG A 159 -7.48 -5.17 15.07
C ARG A 159 -7.72 -6.40 14.21
N ASP A 160 -8.76 -7.14 14.58
CA ASP A 160 -9.42 -8.06 13.65
C ASP A 160 -10.51 -7.29 12.89
N TRP A 161 -10.79 -7.70 11.66
CA TRP A 161 -11.81 -7.07 10.83
C TRP A 161 -12.68 -8.12 10.14
N VAL A 162 -13.89 -7.69 9.78
CA VAL A 162 -14.89 -8.50 9.08
C VAL A 162 -15.46 -7.71 7.90
N VAL A 163 -15.54 -8.35 6.74
CA VAL A 163 -16.30 -7.89 5.58
C VAL A 163 -17.49 -8.84 5.40
N PRO A 164 -18.72 -8.39 5.68
CA PRO A 164 -19.91 -9.22 5.51
C PRO A 164 -20.20 -9.45 4.02
N LEU A 165 -20.57 -10.69 3.71
CA LEU A 165 -21.05 -11.16 2.44
C LEU A 165 -22.45 -11.78 2.60
N ARG A 166 -23.18 -11.90 1.51
CA ARG A 166 -24.39 -12.71 1.41
C ARG A 166 -24.32 -13.68 0.26
N ASP A 167 -24.73 -14.91 0.54
CA ASP A 167 -24.92 -15.95 -0.45
C ASP A 167 -26.42 -16.28 -0.54
N GLY A 168 -27.12 -15.55 -1.40
CA GLY A 168 -28.57 -15.45 -1.34
C GLY A 168 -29.03 -14.88 0.01
N ALA A 169 -29.73 -15.68 0.81
CA ALA A 169 -30.18 -15.30 2.15
C ALA A 169 -29.17 -15.67 3.26
N GLU A 170 -28.13 -16.45 2.95
CA GLU A 170 -27.19 -16.94 3.96
C GLU A 170 -26.08 -15.91 4.23
N PRO A 171 -25.87 -15.49 5.50
CA PRO A 171 -24.75 -14.63 5.84
C PRO A 171 -23.44 -15.39 5.74
N VAL A 172 -22.41 -14.72 5.22
CA VAL A 172 -21.03 -15.20 5.13
C VAL A 172 -20.12 -14.06 5.54
N GLU A 173 -19.00 -14.35 6.19
CA GLU A 173 -18.03 -13.36 6.63
C GLU A 173 -16.68 -13.65 6.01
N VAL A 174 -16.06 -12.63 5.40
CA VAL A 174 -14.61 -12.62 5.22
C VAL A 174 -14.00 -12.07 6.49
N ARG A 175 -13.10 -12.82 7.11
CA ARG A 175 -12.39 -12.42 8.32
C ARG A 175 -10.94 -12.15 8.00
N GLY A 176 -10.34 -11.25 8.77
CA GLY A 176 -8.94 -10.93 8.61
C GLY A 176 -8.38 -10.09 9.74
N THR A 177 -7.11 -9.73 9.60
CA THR A 177 -6.34 -9.00 10.60
C THR A 177 -5.70 -7.77 9.99
N LEU A 178 -5.50 -6.77 10.85
CA LEU A 178 -4.68 -5.60 10.56
C LEU A 178 -3.58 -5.55 11.61
N ASP A 179 -2.34 -5.66 11.16
CA ASP A 179 -1.15 -5.70 12.00
C ASP A 179 -0.29 -4.46 11.69
N TRP A 180 0.28 -3.85 12.73
CA TRP A 180 1.32 -2.83 12.58
C TRP A 180 2.64 -3.52 12.28
N VAL A 181 3.33 -3.07 11.24
CA VAL A 181 4.63 -3.58 10.81
C VAL A 181 5.61 -2.41 10.87
N PRO A 182 6.55 -2.41 11.83
CA PRO A 182 7.55 -1.36 11.94
C PRO A 182 8.31 -1.18 10.63
N PRO A 183 8.63 0.06 10.23
CA PRO A 183 9.52 0.28 9.11
C PRO A 183 10.88 -0.38 9.39
N PRO A 184 11.58 -0.87 8.35
CA PRO A 184 12.89 -1.50 8.53
C PRO A 184 13.87 -0.51 9.17
N ASP A 185 14.75 -1.02 10.03
CA ASP A 185 15.83 -0.21 10.60
C ASP A 185 16.71 0.34 9.48
N ALA A 186 16.73 1.67 9.37
CA ALA A 186 17.53 2.37 8.36
C ALA A 186 19.02 2.41 8.73
N TYR A 187 19.38 2.15 9.99
CA TYR A 187 20.75 2.32 10.48
C TYR A 187 21.78 1.45 9.73
N PRO A 188 21.55 0.14 9.47
CA PRO A 188 22.46 -0.67 8.68
C PRO A 188 22.68 -0.13 7.26
N TRP A 189 21.64 0.43 6.64
CA TRP A 189 21.74 1.05 5.32
C TRP A 189 22.56 2.33 5.35
N TRP A 190 22.39 3.17 6.37
CA TRP A 190 23.23 4.35 6.57
C TRP A 190 24.70 4.00 6.78
N VAL A 191 24.98 2.96 7.58
CA VAL A 191 26.35 2.46 7.79
C VAL A 191 26.94 1.98 6.47
N ALA A 192 26.21 1.14 5.73
CA ALA A 192 26.67 0.61 4.44
C ALA A 192 26.91 1.74 3.41
N ALA A 193 26.00 2.70 3.31
CA ALA A 193 26.13 3.85 2.43
C ALA A 193 27.33 4.72 2.79
N THR A 194 27.53 4.98 4.09
CA THR A 194 28.66 5.77 4.60
C THR A 194 30.00 5.06 4.33
N LEU A 195 30.09 3.76 4.62
CA LEU A 195 31.30 2.97 4.36
C LEU A 195 31.61 2.88 2.87
N GLY A 196 30.60 2.65 2.02
CA GLY A 196 30.75 2.65 0.57
C GLY A 196 31.24 3.99 0.05
N PHE A 197 30.69 5.09 0.55
CA PHE A 197 31.13 6.44 0.20
C PHE A 197 32.59 6.70 0.61
N LEU A 198 32.97 6.34 1.85
CA LEU A 198 34.35 6.49 2.34
C LEU A 198 35.34 5.63 1.52
N LEU A 199 34.93 4.44 1.10
CA LEU A 199 35.74 3.56 0.25
C LEU A 199 35.98 4.19 -1.12
N VAL A 200 34.93 4.70 -1.77
CA VAL A 200 35.03 5.39 -3.07
C VAL A 200 35.87 6.66 -2.94
N GLY A 201 35.64 7.46 -1.91
CA GLY A 201 36.40 8.68 -1.64
C GLY A 201 37.89 8.42 -1.37
N SER A 202 38.22 7.39 -0.61
CA SER A 202 39.62 7.01 -0.35
C SER A 202 40.32 6.47 -1.59
N ALA A 203 39.65 5.66 -2.42
CA ALA A 203 40.17 5.22 -3.71
C ALA A 203 40.44 6.40 -4.66
N GLY A 204 39.53 7.38 -4.72
CA GLY A 204 39.70 8.60 -5.50
C GLY A 204 40.89 9.46 -5.04
N LEU A 205 41.07 9.61 -3.72
CA LEU A 205 42.21 10.33 -3.13
C LEU A 205 43.54 9.63 -3.39
N LEU A 206 43.58 8.29 -3.33
CA LEU A 206 44.77 7.50 -3.67
C LEU A 206 45.13 7.61 -5.16
N ALA A 207 44.12 7.56 -6.04
CA ALA A 207 44.32 7.76 -7.48
C ALA A 207 44.83 9.17 -7.80
N ALA A 208 44.29 10.21 -7.16
CA ALA A 208 44.73 11.61 -7.31
C ALA A 208 46.17 11.87 -6.84
N GLY A 209 46.69 11.04 -5.92
CA GLY A 209 48.09 11.06 -5.49
C GLY A 209 49.09 10.47 -6.50
N THR A 210 48.61 9.87 -7.59
CA THR A 210 49.47 9.35 -8.67
C THR A 210 49.70 10.40 -9.77
N GLN A 211 50.82 10.32 -10.49
CA GLN A 211 51.10 11.24 -11.62
C GLN A 211 50.04 11.19 -12.74
N LEU A 212 49.34 10.06 -12.88
CA LEU A 212 48.24 9.88 -13.85
C LEU A 212 46.93 10.51 -13.34
N GLY A 213 46.59 10.35 -12.06
CA GLY A 213 45.40 10.98 -11.48
C GLY A 213 45.51 12.50 -11.38
N ALA A 214 46.70 13.04 -11.08
CA ALA A 214 46.95 14.48 -11.09
C ALA A 214 46.75 15.09 -12.50
N ARG A 215 47.10 14.36 -13.57
CA ARG A 215 46.88 14.78 -14.97
C ARG A 215 45.40 14.70 -15.38
N ALA A 216 44.68 13.66 -14.95
CA ALA A 216 43.26 13.52 -15.22
C ALA A 216 42.41 14.62 -14.55
N LEU A 217 42.73 14.98 -13.30
CA LEU A 217 42.05 16.07 -12.59
C LEU A 217 42.37 17.46 -13.18
N ALA A 218 43.60 17.69 -13.65
CA ALA A 218 43.97 18.92 -14.33
C ALA A 218 43.23 19.12 -15.67
N GLY A 219 42.86 18.03 -16.36
CA GLY A 219 42.06 18.07 -17.59
C GLY A 219 40.59 18.43 -17.37
N VAL A 220 40.03 18.13 -16.18
CA VAL A 220 38.64 18.47 -15.84
C VAL A 220 38.47 19.93 -15.40
N GLY A 221 39.50 20.55 -14.83
CA GLY A 221 39.47 21.98 -14.45
C GLY A 221 39.73 22.97 -15.59
N ALA A 222 40.02 22.48 -16.80
CA ALA A 222 40.29 23.30 -17.98
C ALA A 222 39.17 23.28 -19.04
N ALA A 223 38.01 22.68 -18.71
CA ALA A 223 36.80 22.63 -19.54
C ALA A 223 35.68 23.48 -18.94
#